data_AF-A0ABC9U3Z8-F1
#
_entry.id   AF-A0ABC9U3Z8-F1
#
_cell.length_a   1.000
_cell.length_b   1.000
_cell.length_c   1.000
_cell.angle_alpha   90.00
_cell.angle_beta   90.00
_cell.angle_gamma   90.00
#
_symmetry.space_group_name_H-M   'P 1'
#
loop_
_entity.id
_entity.type
_entity.pdbx_description
1 polymer ?
#
loop_
_entity_poly.entity_id
_entity_poly.type
_entity_poly.pdbx_seq_one_letter_code
_entity_poly.pdbx_strand_id
1 'polypeptide(L)'
;MEDNTLNAEIAQTLLTDYGVHVDVASDGNEALEFFRADTNKYDIIFMDVQMPVMDGYHATAAIRDLESKNSKHSHTVIIGMSANAFKET
;
A
#
# COMPACT_ATOMS: atom_id res chain seq x y z
N MET A 1 -3.14 0.29 1.92
CA MET A 1 -2.65 1.18 3.00
C MET A 1 -3.55 2.38 2.97
N GLU A 2 -4.28 2.59 4.06
CA GLU A 2 -5.35 3.58 4.18
C GLU A 2 -5.54 3.84 5.67
N ASP A 3 -5.44 5.10 6.11
CA ASP A 3 -5.56 5.47 7.52
C ASP A 3 -7.02 5.63 7.95
N ASN A 4 -7.93 5.88 7.00
CA ASN A 4 -9.36 5.91 7.26
C ASN A 4 -9.96 4.50 7.23
N THR A 5 -10.37 4.01 8.40
CA THR A 5 -10.95 2.66 8.55
C THR A 5 -12.14 2.40 7.62
N LEU A 6 -13.01 3.39 7.38
CA LEU A 6 -14.17 3.21 6.50
C LEU A 6 -13.75 3.04 5.04
N ASN A 7 -12.80 3.85 4.56
CA ASN A 7 -12.26 3.71 3.21
C ASN A 7 -11.59 2.34 3.03
N ALA A 8 -10.86 1.88 4.05
CA ALA A 8 -10.18 0.60 4.05
C ALA A 8 -11.18 -0.56 3.98
N GLU A 9 -12.26 -0.51 4.77
CA GLU A 9 -13.34 -1.51 4.75
C GLU A 9 -14.04 -1.56 3.38
N ILE A 10 -14.33 -0.41 2.77
CA ILE A 10 -14.94 -0.35 1.43
C ILE A 10 -14.02 -0.98 0.39
N ALA A 11 -12.73 -0.58 0.37
CA ALA A 11 -11.76 -1.11 -0.58
C ALA A 11 -11.52 -2.61 -0.39
N GLN A 12 -11.40 -3.07 0.86
CA GLN A 12 -11.28 -4.48 1.20
C GLN A 12 -12.48 -5.27 0.68
N THR A 13 -13.69 -4.85 1.02
CA THR A 13 -14.94 -5.52 0.60
C THR A 13 -14.99 -5.68 -0.92
N LEU A 14 -14.77 -4.58 -1.65
CA LEU A 14 -14.79 -4.58 -3.11
C LEU A 14 -13.77 -5.57 -3.69
N LEU A 15 -12.52 -5.53 -3.23
CA LEU A 15 -11.46 -6.41 -3.73
C LEU A 15 -11.70 -7.88 -3.36
N THR A 16 -12.20 -8.15 -2.16
CA THR A 16 -12.52 -9.52 -1.74
C THR A 16 -13.69 -10.11 -2.52
N ASP A 17 -14.66 -9.29 -2.94
CA ASP A 17 -15.77 -9.73 -3.81
C ASP A 17 -15.27 -10.18 -5.19
N TYR A 18 -14.14 -9.65 -5.65
CA TYR A 18 -13.45 -10.12 -6.86
C TYR A 18 -12.52 -11.33 -6.62
N GLY A 19 -12.52 -11.91 -5.41
CA GLY A 19 -11.70 -13.06 -5.03
C GLY A 19 -10.23 -12.73 -4.72
N VAL A 20 -9.91 -11.46 -4.45
CA VAL A 20 -8.56 -11.01 -4.08
C VAL A 20 -8.35 -11.18 -2.57
N HIS A 21 -7.17 -11.65 -2.18
CA HIS A 21 -6.74 -11.65 -0.78
C HIS A 21 -6.19 -10.28 -0.41
N VAL A 22 -6.75 -9.66 0.64
CA VAL A 22 -6.43 -8.28 1.02
C VAL A 22 -5.99 -8.22 2.47
N ASP A 23 -4.77 -7.75 2.69
CA ASP A 23 -4.30 -7.27 3.99
C ASP A 23 -4.41 -5.75 4.04
N VAL A 24 -4.85 -5.22 5.18
CA VAL A 24 -5.01 -3.77 5.40
C VAL A 24 -3.96 -3.31 6.40
N ALA A 25 -3.22 -2.27 6.02
CA ALA A 25 -2.32 -1.54 6.90
C ALA A 25 -2.84 -0.12 7.11
N SER A 26 -2.79 0.33 8.35
CA SER A 26 -3.33 1.60 8.84
C SER A 26 -2.37 2.80 8.67
N ASP A 27 -1.08 2.55 8.48
CA ASP A 27 -0.09 3.56 8.13
C ASP A 27 1.08 2.97 7.31
N GLY A 28 2.03 3.82 6.91
CA GLY A 28 3.19 3.40 6.12
C GLY A 28 4.18 2.48 6.87
N ASN A 29 4.26 2.54 8.21
CA ASN A 29 5.14 1.66 8.99
C ASN A 29 4.59 0.24 9.05
N GLU A 30 3.32 0.08 9.40
CA GLU A 30 2.68 -1.24 9.46
C GLU A 30 2.79 -1.93 8.09
N ALA A 31 2.58 -1.15 7.03
CA ALA A 31 2.67 -1.68 5.69
C ALA A 31 4.10 -2.09 5.29
N LEU A 32 5.11 -1.36 5.78
CA LEU A 32 6.52 -1.75 5.64
C LEU A 32 6.84 -3.01 6.42
N GLU A 33 6.26 -3.21 7.61
CA GLU A 33 6.41 -4.44 8.39
C GLU A 33 5.80 -5.64 7.66
N PHE A 34 4.61 -5.49 7.09
CA PHE A 34 3.97 -6.54 6.28
C PHE A 34 4.84 -6.92 5.09
N PHE A 35 5.35 -5.93 4.36
CA PHE A 35 6.22 -6.18 3.21
C PHE A 35 7.56 -6.83 3.62
N ARG A 36 8.13 -6.45 4.76
CA ARG A 36 9.37 -7.06 5.29
C ARG A 36 9.19 -8.51 5.71
N ALA A 37 8.02 -8.86 6.24
CA ALA A 37 7.74 -10.21 6.71
C ALA A 37 7.80 -11.23 5.56
N ASP A 38 7.30 -10.87 4.38
CA ASP A 38 7.47 -11.63 3.15
C ASP A 38 7.43 -10.70 1.94
N THR A 39 8.61 -10.44 1.36
CA THR A 39 8.73 -9.50 0.25
C THR A 39 7.97 -9.98 -0.98
N ASN A 40 7.79 -11.29 -1.19
CA ASN A 40 7.14 -11.83 -2.39
C ASN A 40 5.62 -12.04 -2.21
N LYS A 41 5.05 -11.65 -1.07
CA LYS A 41 3.65 -11.91 -0.75
C LYS A 41 2.66 -11.06 -1.55
N TYR A 42 3.05 -9.85 -1.94
CA TYR A 42 2.14 -8.87 -2.53
C TYR A 42 2.47 -8.59 -3.99
N ASP A 43 1.52 -8.89 -4.88
CA ASP A 43 1.59 -8.53 -6.31
C ASP A 43 1.32 -7.04 -6.53
N ILE A 44 0.35 -6.50 -5.78
CA ILE A 44 -0.15 -5.14 -5.90
C ILE A 44 -0.33 -4.53 -4.50
N ILE A 45 0.08 -3.27 -4.36
CA ILE A 45 -0.14 -2.45 -3.17
C ILE A 45 -0.93 -1.21 -3.60
N PHE A 46 -2.12 -1.05 -3.02
CA PHE A 46 -2.85 0.22 -3.05
C PHE A 46 -2.41 1.07 -1.85
N MET A 47 -1.97 2.30 -2.09
CA MET A 47 -1.34 3.13 -1.08
C MET A 47 -1.89 4.55 -1.10
N ASP A 48 -2.53 4.97 -0.02
CA ASP A 48 -2.82 6.39 0.16
C ASP A 48 -1.51 7.19 0.21
N VAL A 49 -1.47 8.26 -0.57
CA VAL A 49 -0.36 9.19 -0.61
C VAL A 49 -0.27 9.98 0.70
N GLN A 50 -1.40 10.32 1.32
CA GLN A 50 -1.46 11.16 2.52
C GLN A 50 -1.90 10.34 3.74
N MET A 51 -0.93 9.85 4.51
CA MET A 51 -1.18 9.12 5.77
C MET A 51 -0.45 9.79 6.94
N PRO A 52 -0.94 9.65 8.18
CA PRO A 52 -0.21 10.08 9.37
C PRO A 52 1.04 9.22 9.59
N VAL A 53 2.00 9.76 10.35
CA VAL A 53 3.27 9.10 10.75
C VAL A 53 4.26 8.85 9.60
N MET A 54 3.89 8.05 8.59
CA MET A 54 4.66 7.80 7.38
C MET A 54 3.75 7.91 6.16
N ASP A 55 4.03 8.88 5.29
CA ASP A 55 3.27 9.07 4.06
C ASP A 55 3.59 8.01 2.99
N GLY A 56 2.76 7.96 1.95
CA GLY A 56 2.89 6.97 0.89
C GLY A 56 4.19 7.10 0.07
N TYR A 57 4.79 8.29 0.00
CA TYR A 57 6.07 8.48 -0.70
C TYR A 57 7.22 7.83 0.07
N HIS A 58 7.30 8.07 1.38
CA HIS A 58 8.31 7.49 2.25
C HIS A 58 8.15 5.97 2.35
N ALA A 59 6.91 5.47 2.47
CA ALA A 59 6.62 4.04 2.48
C ALA A 59 7.05 3.38 1.16
N THR A 60 6.70 3.98 0.02
CA THR A 60 7.11 3.51 -1.30
C THR A 60 8.64 3.46 -1.43
N ALA A 61 9.35 4.52 -1.01
CA ALA A 61 10.81 4.56 -1.06
C ALA A 61 11.45 3.44 -0.21
N ALA A 62 10.91 3.21 1.00
CA ALA A 62 11.38 2.15 1.88
C ALA A 62 11.14 0.75 1.29
N ILE A 63 9.98 0.53 0.66
CA ILE A 63 9.68 -0.72 -0.05
C ILE A 63 10.69 -0.94 -1.19
N ARG A 64 10.94 0.06 -2.03
CA ARG A 64 11.91 -0.05 -3.14
C ARG A 64 13.34 -0.32 -2.66
N ASP A 65 13.75 0.26 -1.54
CA ASP A 65 15.05 -0.05 -0.93
C ASP A 65 15.15 -1.53 -0.52
N LEU A 66 14.09 -2.09 0.08
CA LEU A 66 14.04 -3.51 0.42
C LEU A 66 14.07 -4.42 -0.82
N GLU A 67 13.31 -4.07 -1.86
CA GLU A 67 13.33 -4.81 -3.13
C GLU A 67 14.73 -4.85 -3.74
N SER A 68 15.43 -3.71 -3.75
CA SER A 68 16.77 -3.60 -4.33
C SER A 68 17.81 -4.50 -3.65
N LYS A 69 17.60 -4.81 -2.37
CA LYS A 69 18.48 -5.66 -1.56
C LYS A 69 18.20 -7.15 -1.77
N ASN A 70 17.07 -7.51 -2.38
CA ASN A 70 16.66 -8.89 -2.56
C ASN A 70 16.58 -9.27 -4.05
N SER A 71 17.69 -9.78 -4.60
CA SER A 71 17.87 -10.03 -6.04
C SER A 71 16.96 -11.09 -6.67
N LYS A 72 16.16 -11.80 -5.87
CA LYS A 72 15.16 -12.78 -6.33
C LYS A 72 13.73 -12.23 -6.34
N HIS A 73 13.54 -10.98 -5.93
CA HIS A 73 12.24 -10.37 -5.74
C HIS A 73 11.62 -9.91 -7.07
N SER A 74 10.32 -10.16 -7.25
CA SER A 74 9.55 -9.62 -8.36
C SER A 74 9.03 -8.23 -7.98
N HIS A 75 9.32 -7.22 -8.79
CA HIS A 75 8.93 -5.84 -8.53
C HIS A 75 7.42 -5.70 -8.25
N THR A 76 7.05 -5.31 -7.03
CA THR A 76 5.66 -5.15 -6.61
C THR A 76 5.07 -3.89 -7.24
N VAL A 77 3.85 -3.97 -7.79
CA VAL A 77 3.18 -2.80 -8.36
C VAL A 77 2.59 -1.96 -7.23
N ILE A 78 2.95 -0.68 -7.18
CA ILE A 78 2.41 0.27 -6.20
C ILE A 78 1.49 1.25 -6.92
N ILE A 79 0.23 1.29 -6.53
CA ILE A 79 -0.80 2.21 -7.04
C ILE A 79 -1.06 3.26 -5.96
N GLY A 80 -0.61 4.49 -6.21
CA GLY A 80 -0.88 5.63 -5.34
C GLY A 80 -2.34 6.07 -5.44
N MET A 81 -3.01 6.18 -4.31
CA MET A 81 -4.36 6.72 -4.17
C MET A 81 -4.25 8.13 -3.60
N SER A 82 -4.88 9.11 -4.23
CA SER A 82 -4.86 10.50 -3.77
C SER A 82 -6.28 11.05 -3.70
N ALA A 83 -6.62 11.75 -2.62
CA ALA A 83 -7.94 12.35 -2.44
C ALA A 83 -8.24 13.53 -3.40
N ASN A 84 -7.23 14.08 -4.08
CA ASN A 84 -7.39 15.25 -4.95
C ASN A 84 -7.34 14.90 -6.45
N ALA A 85 -8.36 14.19 -6.94
CA ALA A 85 -8.53 13.92 -8.37
C ALA A 85 -9.12 15.11 -9.17
N PHE A 86 -9.63 16.14 -8.48
CA PHE A 86 -10.16 17.36 -9.10
C PHE A 86 -9.51 18.59 -8.47
N LYS A 87 -8.89 19.44 -9.28
CA LYS A 87 -8.69 20.86 -8.94
C LYS A 87 -10.07 21.52 -9.06
N GLU A 88 -10.63 22.03 -7.96
CA GLU A 88 -11.62 23.11 -8.09
C GLU A 88 -10.93 24.23 -8.89
N THR A 89 -11.48 24.53 -10.06
CA THR A 89 -11.01 25.57 -10.97
C THR A 89 -11.88 26.79 -10.83
#